data_AF-A0A957NHP6-F1
#
_entry.id   AF-A0A957NHP6-F1
#
_cell.length_a   1.000
_cell.length_b   1.000
_cell.length_c   1.000
_cell.angle_alpha   90.00
_cell.angle_beta   90.00
_cell.angle_gamma   90.00
#
_symmetry.space_group_name_H-M   'P 1'
#
loop_
_entity.id
_entity.type
_entity.pdbx_description
1 polymer ?
#
loop_
_entity_poly.entity_id
_entity_poly.type
_entity_poly.pdbx_seq_one_letter_code
_entity_poly.pdbx_strand_id
1 'polypeptide(L)'
;MLDLARLLAAVDLGTFIQRSGSQLRPSGKQWRGRCPLHGGSNGSAFVIYEGSDGRQRWHCHADCDTGGDAIDFVRHWHGLPDSPEGFWAAATELATSIGQPLERFVDENGSAPTVAPSRSSDVLTLAAQHYQTLLQSRAGKAARHYARSRGWQDNTIHHFLGYSRGQLRRALQTQQVDLKAAVEAGLLRERADGQLVDAIPTGYLVYLHRTPGGRICYLSGRALHSDEPARKARNLAAPKRLFFTPHTSSADSPLVIVEGQADALSVHEWGRRAVALCGSSLRAQDVSTLRRSSTLFLALDADAGRRLSTLASQLGPLTRIVPPPDTVKDLNAWHQAGASAAEFDALLDQAEPWIEQQLREVAAPPLWQRADGLEALALSVSELPLLLQESYLQRICDDYRLAGRHAFQQAVAAYAAPTMPQVARHANGIVVDGRQISNFACEIINEAIDESGERRLTLRGHLTGGEPLPECALSLGHFLNDPWWLQAWGHRALCTLAPHEQWLLAHAIQVLST
;
A
#
# COMPACT_ATOMS: atom_id res chain seq x y z
N MET A 1 19.69 -29.59 5.80
CA MET A 1 18.23 -29.79 5.92
C MET A 1 17.72 -29.44 7.32
N LEU A 2 17.22 -28.22 7.53
CA LEU A 2 16.62 -27.83 8.83
C LEU A 2 15.48 -28.77 9.21
N ASP A 3 15.43 -29.16 10.49
CA ASP A 3 14.39 -30.05 11.01
C ASP A 3 13.15 -29.24 11.43
N LEU A 4 12.40 -28.78 10.42
CA LEU A 4 11.13 -28.08 10.62
C LEU A 4 10.09 -28.95 11.36
N ALA A 5 10.18 -30.27 11.21
CA ALA A 5 9.29 -31.20 11.92
C ALA A 5 9.55 -31.16 13.43
N ARG A 6 10.81 -31.14 13.85
CA ARG A 6 11.20 -30.95 15.25
C ARG A 6 10.80 -29.59 15.79
N LEU A 7 10.98 -28.52 15.00
CA LEU A 7 10.56 -27.17 15.40
C LEU A 7 9.05 -27.13 15.67
N LEU A 8 8.25 -27.62 14.72
CA LEU A 8 6.79 -27.64 14.86
C LEU A 8 6.32 -28.56 16.00
N ALA A 9 7.01 -29.67 16.25
CA ALA A 9 6.70 -30.58 17.35
C ALA A 9 7.02 -30.00 18.75
N ALA A 10 7.95 -29.04 18.83
CA ALA A 10 8.31 -28.37 20.08
C ALA A 10 7.34 -27.25 20.50
N VAL A 11 6.40 -26.88 19.62
CA VAL A 11 5.47 -25.77 19.85
C VAL A 11 4.12 -26.30 20.32
N ASP A 12 3.72 -25.91 21.53
CA ASP A 12 2.29 -25.93 21.90
C ASP A 12 1.62 -24.68 21.31
N LEU A 13 0.88 -24.87 20.23
CA LEU A 13 0.29 -23.81 19.43
C LEU A 13 -0.73 -22.98 20.23
N GLY A 14 -1.49 -23.63 21.12
CA GLY A 14 -2.42 -22.94 22.02
C GLY A 14 -1.74 -21.92 22.92
N THR A 15 -0.75 -22.36 23.68
CA THR A 15 0.04 -21.53 24.59
C THR A 15 0.83 -20.46 23.82
N PHE A 16 1.37 -20.82 22.66
CA PHE A 16 2.10 -19.89 21.81
C PHE A 16 1.20 -18.75 21.32
N ILE A 17 0.03 -19.06 20.78
CA ILE A 17 -0.89 -18.06 20.23
C ILE A 17 -1.44 -17.15 21.33
N GLN A 18 -1.59 -17.59 22.58
CA GLN A 18 -2.00 -16.69 23.68
C GLN A 18 -1.04 -15.50 23.89
N ARG A 19 0.23 -15.60 23.45
CA ARG A 19 1.19 -14.48 23.49
C ARG A 19 0.78 -13.30 22.59
N SER A 20 -0.08 -13.54 21.60
CA SER A 20 -0.68 -12.50 20.77
C SER A 20 -1.79 -11.70 21.49
N GLY A 21 -2.10 -12.04 22.74
CA GLY A 21 -3.20 -11.44 23.50
C GLY A 21 -4.56 -12.10 23.24
N SER A 22 -4.62 -13.14 22.39
CA SER A 22 -5.84 -13.93 22.22
C SER A 22 -6.18 -14.70 23.49
N GLN A 23 -7.40 -14.49 24.00
CA GLN A 23 -7.96 -15.27 25.10
C GLN A 23 -8.60 -16.55 24.54
N LEU A 24 -7.81 -17.63 24.48
CA LEU A 24 -8.27 -18.94 24.05
C LEU A 24 -8.80 -19.75 25.24
N ARG A 25 -9.95 -20.40 25.06
CA ARG A 25 -10.57 -21.30 26.04
C ARG A 25 -10.69 -22.71 25.45
N PRO A 26 -10.51 -23.78 26.26
CA PRO A 26 -10.75 -25.14 25.80
C PRO A 26 -12.22 -25.37 25.48
N SER A 27 -12.49 -26.09 24.40
CA SER A 27 -13.80 -26.47 23.88
C SER A 27 -13.73 -27.89 23.31
N GLY A 28 -13.93 -28.89 24.16
CA GLY A 28 -13.74 -30.29 23.79
C GLY A 28 -12.26 -30.60 23.51
N LYS A 29 -11.96 -31.22 22.36
CA LYS A 29 -10.57 -31.48 21.90
C LYS A 29 -9.92 -30.28 21.19
N GLN A 30 -10.57 -29.12 21.19
CA GLN A 30 -10.13 -27.92 20.49
C GLN A 30 -9.94 -26.77 21.48
N TRP A 31 -9.24 -25.73 21.06
CA TRP A 31 -9.25 -24.42 21.72
C TRP A 31 -9.98 -23.43 20.83
N ARG A 32 -10.76 -22.52 21.44
CA ARG A 32 -11.49 -21.49 20.72
C ARG A 32 -11.31 -20.13 21.37
N GLY A 33 -11.28 -19.07 20.57
CA GLY A 33 -11.24 -17.71 21.10
C GLY A 33 -11.36 -16.64 20.03
N ARG A 34 -11.07 -15.40 20.43
CA ARG A 34 -11.01 -14.26 19.52
C ARG A 34 -9.78 -14.37 18.62
N CYS A 35 -9.97 -14.13 17.32
CA CYS A 35 -8.85 -14.16 16.39
C CYS A 35 -7.87 -13.01 16.66
N PRO A 36 -6.57 -13.30 16.91
CA PRO A 36 -5.57 -12.27 17.12
C PRO A 36 -5.11 -11.58 15.84
N LEU A 37 -5.52 -12.06 14.67
CA LEU A 37 -5.07 -11.54 13.37
C LEU A 37 -5.94 -10.37 12.88
N HIS A 38 -7.28 -10.50 12.97
CA HIS A 38 -8.20 -9.42 12.55
C HIS A 38 -8.95 -8.76 13.72
N GLY A 39 -8.87 -9.31 14.94
CA GLY A 39 -9.46 -8.66 16.12
C GLY A 39 -10.97 -8.45 16.08
N GLY A 40 -11.74 -9.31 15.39
CA GLY A 40 -13.21 -9.19 15.29
C GLY A 40 -13.95 -9.38 16.61
N SER A 41 -15.27 -9.09 16.63
CA SER A 41 -16.14 -9.22 17.81
C SER A 41 -16.53 -10.67 18.15
N ASN A 42 -16.38 -11.60 17.21
CA ASN A 42 -16.67 -13.02 17.44
C ASN A 42 -15.57 -13.67 18.31
N GLY A 43 -15.88 -13.84 19.59
CA GLY A 43 -14.99 -14.44 20.59
C GLY A 43 -14.74 -15.94 20.45
N SER A 44 -15.17 -16.60 19.37
CA SER A 44 -15.05 -18.06 19.18
C SER A 44 -14.61 -18.50 17.77
N ALA A 45 -14.41 -17.54 16.85
CA ALA A 45 -14.11 -17.81 15.44
C ALA A 45 -12.72 -18.42 15.20
N PHE A 46 -11.77 -18.17 16.10
CA PHE A 46 -10.42 -18.72 16.01
C PHE A 46 -10.37 -20.06 16.72
N VAL A 47 -9.99 -21.11 15.99
CA VAL A 47 -9.99 -22.49 16.47
C VAL A 47 -8.61 -23.07 16.34
N ILE A 48 -8.15 -23.76 17.39
CA ILE A 48 -6.96 -24.61 17.35
C ILE A 48 -7.42 -26.05 17.53
N TYR A 49 -6.99 -26.93 16.64
CA TYR A 49 -7.40 -28.33 16.61
C TYR A 49 -6.21 -29.23 16.28
N GLU A 50 -6.31 -30.50 16.63
CA GLU A 50 -5.35 -31.52 16.23
C GLU A 50 -5.77 -32.09 14.86
N GLY A 51 -4.86 -32.06 13.89
CA GLY A 51 -5.04 -32.65 12.58
C GLY A 51 -4.98 -34.18 12.60
N SER A 52 -5.31 -34.83 11.49
CA SER A 52 -5.21 -36.29 11.34
C SER A 52 -3.77 -36.83 11.48
N ASP A 53 -2.78 -35.95 11.34
CA ASP A 53 -1.35 -36.22 11.55
C ASP A 53 -0.92 -36.07 13.03
N GLY A 54 -1.86 -35.82 13.94
CA GLY A 54 -1.58 -35.59 15.37
C GLY A 54 -0.96 -34.24 15.68
N ARG A 55 -0.86 -33.32 14.70
CA ARG A 55 -0.24 -32.01 14.86
C ARG A 55 -1.28 -30.94 15.11
N GLN A 56 -0.96 -29.99 15.98
CA GLN A 56 -1.83 -28.83 16.22
C GLN A 56 -1.82 -27.89 15.00
N ARG A 57 -3.00 -27.48 14.57
CA ARG A 57 -3.27 -26.51 13.50
C ARG A 57 -4.22 -25.45 14.02
N TRP A 58 -4.25 -24.30 13.38
CA TRP A 58 -5.22 -23.26 13.66
C TRP A 58 -6.02 -22.89 12.41
N HIS A 59 -7.24 -22.40 12.60
CA HIS A 59 -8.05 -21.82 11.54
C HIS A 59 -8.93 -20.71 12.10
N CYS A 60 -9.15 -19.65 11.33
CA CYS A 60 -10.07 -18.57 11.66
C CYS A 60 -11.29 -18.61 10.74
N HIS A 61 -12.47 -18.99 11.26
CA HIS A 61 -13.73 -19.09 10.50
C HIS A 61 -14.50 -17.76 10.35
N ALA A 62 -13.81 -16.63 10.38
CA ALA A 62 -14.38 -15.29 10.21
C ALA A 62 -13.58 -14.56 9.12
N ASP A 63 -13.44 -13.24 9.21
CA ASP A 63 -12.92 -12.38 8.12
C ASP A 63 -11.52 -12.75 7.60
N CYS A 64 -10.70 -13.47 8.38
CA CYS A 64 -9.40 -13.93 7.88
C CYS A 64 -9.49 -15.12 6.92
N ASP A 65 -10.47 -16.01 7.11
CA ASP A 65 -10.63 -17.33 6.45
C ASP A 65 -9.30 -18.02 6.08
N THR A 66 -8.42 -18.14 7.07
CA THR A 66 -7.08 -18.69 6.89
C THR A 66 -6.71 -19.56 8.08
N GLY A 67 -5.75 -20.44 7.87
CA GLY A 67 -5.26 -21.39 8.84
C GLY A 67 -3.92 -21.99 8.45
N GLY A 68 -3.32 -22.73 9.36
CA GLY A 68 -2.03 -23.36 9.13
C GLY A 68 -1.41 -23.91 10.41
N ASP A 69 -0.09 -24.07 10.39
CA ASP A 69 0.69 -24.44 11.57
C ASP A 69 1.26 -23.20 12.30
N ALA A 70 2.16 -23.44 13.25
CA ALA A 70 2.81 -22.39 14.03
C ALA A 70 3.63 -21.41 13.17
N ILE A 71 4.25 -21.88 12.08
CA ILE A 71 5.02 -21.03 11.17
C ILE A 71 4.06 -20.14 10.38
N ASP A 72 2.96 -20.72 9.87
CA ASP A 72 1.92 -19.94 9.20
C ASP A 72 1.32 -18.89 10.14
N PHE A 73 1.08 -19.25 11.41
CA PHE A 73 0.59 -18.30 12.41
C PHE A 73 1.54 -17.12 12.56
N VAL A 74 2.85 -17.37 12.76
CA VAL A 74 3.86 -16.31 12.87
C VAL A 74 3.91 -15.47 11.59
N ARG A 75 3.82 -16.10 10.41
CA ARG A 75 3.78 -15.38 9.14
C ARG A 75 2.62 -14.39 9.11
N HIS A 76 1.41 -14.84 9.43
CA HIS A 76 0.22 -13.99 9.44
C HIS A 76 0.25 -12.94 10.57
N TRP A 77 0.67 -13.34 11.76
CA TRP A 77 0.71 -12.46 12.93
C TRP A 77 1.73 -11.32 12.77
N HIS A 78 2.86 -11.59 12.12
CA HIS A 78 3.90 -10.60 11.84
C HIS A 78 3.76 -9.92 10.47
N GLY A 79 2.72 -10.26 9.68
CA GLY A 79 2.48 -9.70 8.35
C GLY A 79 3.62 -9.99 7.36
N LEU A 80 4.24 -11.17 7.46
CA LEU A 80 5.31 -11.61 6.58
C LEU A 80 4.72 -12.08 5.22
N PRO A 81 5.41 -11.85 4.09
CA PRO A 81 4.89 -12.18 2.77
C PRO A 81 4.80 -13.70 2.56
N ASP A 82 3.88 -14.13 1.70
CA ASP A 82 3.78 -15.52 1.27
C ASP A 82 4.82 -15.82 0.18
N SER A 83 6.08 -15.86 0.60
CA SER A 83 7.25 -16.15 -0.24
C SER A 83 8.23 -17.06 0.51
N PRO A 84 9.20 -17.70 -0.18
CA PRO A 84 10.22 -18.49 0.50
C PRO A 84 10.97 -17.71 1.59
N GLU A 85 11.26 -16.43 1.36
CA GLU A 85 11.90 -15.56 2.35
C GLU A 85 11.01 -15.28 3.55
N GLY A 86 9.72 -15.03 3.32
CA GLY A 86 8.74 -14.81 4.39
C GLY A 86 8.50 -16.07 5.22
N PHE A 87 8.50 -17.24 4.59
CA PHE A 87 8.47 -18.54 5.25
C PHE A 87 9.69 -18.73 6.17
N TRP A 88 10.90 -18.49 5.67
CA TRP A 88 12.11 -18.64 6.48
C TRP A 88 12.21 -17.61 7.60
N ALA A 89 11.74 -16.38 7.38
CA ALA A 89 11.64 -15.36 8.42
C ALA A 89 10.67 -15.81 9.53
N ALA A 90 9.50 -16.35 9.17
CA ALA A 90 8.52 -16.86 10.13
C ALA A 90 9.06 -18.06 10.91
N ALA A 91 9.73 -18.99 10.24
CA ALA A 91 10.35 -20.15 10.89
C ALA A 91 11.47 -19.72 11.86
N THR A 92 12.28 -18.72 11.48
CA THR A 92 13.36 -18.18 12.33
C THR A 92 12.80 -17.43 13.55
N GLU A 93 11.74 -16.64 13.36
CA GLU A 93 11.07 -15.95 14.45
C GLU A 93 10.41 -16.96 15.42
N LEU A 94 9.71 -17.97 14.91
CA LEU A 94 9.12 -19.04 15.72
C LEU A 94 10.20 -19.75 16.55
N ALA A 95 11.27 -20.18 15.91
CA ALA A 95 12.45 -20.79 16.54
C ALA A 95 13.05 -19.93 17.66
N THR A 96 13.23 -18.63 17.40
CA THR A 96 13.73 -17.66 18.37
C THR A 96 12.76 -17.50 19.54
N SER A 97 11.46 -17.41 19.26
CA SER A 97 10.40 -17.19 20.25
C SER A 97 10.22 -18.34 21.25
N ILE A 98 10.63 -19.55 20.88
CA ILE A 98 10.61 -20.74 21.75
C ILE A 98 11.99 -21.10 22.31
N GLY A 99 13.02 -20.30 22.05
CA GLY A 99 14.38 -20.54 22.53
C GLY A 99 15.11 -21.69 21.84
N GLN A 100 14.72 -22.03 20.60
CA GLN A 100 15.38 -23.04 19.77
C GLN A 100 15.82 -22.43 18.43
N PRO A 101 16.91 -21.67 18.37
CA PRO A 101 17.39 -21.05 17.13
C PRO A 101 17.63 -22.10 16.04
N LEU A 102 17.19 -21.81 14.82
CA LEU A 102 17.40 -22.68 13.66
C LEU A 102 18.88 -22.65 13.24
N GLU A 103 19.63 -23.71 13.54
CA GLU A 103 20.96 -23.92 12.98
C GLU A 103 20.84 -24.22 11.47
N ARG A 104 21.32 -23.30 10.63
CA ARG A 104 21.49 -23.56 9.18
C ARG A 104 22.64 -24.55 8.99
N PHE A 105 22.50 -25.46 8.03
CA PHE A 105 23.54 -26.45 7.72
C PHE A 105 24.85 -25.74 7.38
N VAL A 106 25.91 -26.22 8.01
CA VAL A 106 27.31 -25.83 7.86
C VAL A 106 27.84 -26.55 6.62
N ASP A 107 28.53 -25.84 5.73
CA ASP A 107 29.32 -26.49 4.68
C ASP A 107 30.50 -27.26 5.32
N GLU A 108 30.97 -28.33 4.69
CA GLU A 108 31.93 -29.34 5.21
C GLU A 108 33.33 -28.81 5.62
N ASN A 109 33.57 -27.50 5.61
CA ASN A 109 34.85 -26.86 5.94
C ASN A 109 34.93 -26.26 7.36
N GLY A 110 34.07 -26.65 8.30
CA GLY A 110 34.31 -26.46 9.74
C GLY A 110 34.42 -25.02 10.25
N SER A 111 33.96 -24.03 9.49
CA SER A 111 33.88 -22.64 9.95
C SER A 111 32.45 -22.35 10.38
N ALA A 112 32.20 -22.31 11.69
CA ALA A 112 30.95 -21.77 12.22
C ALA A 112 30.83 -20.30 11.76
N PRO A 113 29.78 -19.88 11.04
CA PRO A 113 29.56 -18.47 10.84
C PRO A 113 29.04 -17.92 12.17
N THR A 114 29.89 -17.20 12.90
CA THR A 114 29.43 -16.10 13.74
C THR A 114 28.55 -15.22 12.85
N VAL A 115 27.22 -15.35 12.98
CA VAL A 115 26.27 -14.51 12.24
C VAL A 115 26.28 -13.14 12.91
N ALA A 116 27.34 -12.38 12.64
CA ALA A 116 27.28 -10.94 12.77
C ALA A 116 26.24 -10.45 11.74
N PRO A 117 25.21 -9.69 12.15
CA PRO A 117 24.29 -9.06 11.21
C PRO A 117 25.06 -8.00 10.42
N SER A 118 25.68 -8.44 9.33
CA SER A 118 26.61 -7.66 8.51
C SER A 118 25.92 -6.84 7.41
N ARG A 119 24.59 -6.86 7.36
CA ARG A 119 23.77 -6.07 6.42
C ARG A 119 22.94 -5.02 7.15
N SER A 120 22.88 -3.80 6.63
CA SER A 120 22.19 -2.66 7.25
C SER A 120 20.69 -2.93 7.52
N SER A 121 20.02 -3.76 6.70
CA SER A 121 18.62 -4.17 6.92
C SER A 121 18.42 -5.01 8.18
N ASP A 122 19.41 -5.83 8.51
CA ASP A 122 19.34 -6.79 9.60
C ASP A 122 19.55 -6.05 10.93
N VAL A 123 20.47 -5.07 10.93
CA VAL A 123 20.66 -4.18 12.08
C VAL A 123 19.44 -3.30 12.36
N LEU A 124 18.75 -2.81 11.33
CA LEU A 124 17.49 -2.07 11.49
C LEU A 124 16.40 -2.95 12.11
N THR A 125 16.34 -4.22 11.74
CA THR A 125 15.37 -5.18 12.29
C THR A 125 15.65 -5.46 13.77
N LEU A 126 16.91 -5.68 14.14
CA LEU A 126 17.31 -5.85 15.55
C LEU A 126 17.01 -4.60 16.39
N ALA A 127 17.26 -3.41 15.84
CA ALA A 127 16.91 -2.15 16.50
C ALA A 127 15.39 -2.00 16.68
N ALA A 128 14.59 -2.37 15.67
CA ALA A 128 13.13 -2.35 15.77
C ALA A 128 12.63 -3.29 16.87
N GLN A 129 13.11 -4.54 16.91
CA GLN A 129 12.80 -5.52 17.95
C GLN A 129 13.18 -5.02 19.35
N HIS A 130 14.36 -4.38 19.48
CA HIS A 130 14.78 -3.75 20.72
C HIS A 130 13.78 -2.68 21.17
N TYR A 131 13.42 -1.74 20.29
CA TYR A 131 12.48 -0.67 20.63
C TYR A 131 11.07 -1.20 20.93
N GLN A 132 10.60 -2.24 20.24
CA GLN A 132 9.31 -2.89 20.53
C GLN A 132 9.32 -3.59 21.89
N THR A 133 10.39 -4.31 22.22
CA THR A 133 10.57 -4.95 23.54
C THR A 133 10.51 -3.89 24.65
N LEU A 134 11.17 -2.75 24.46
CA LEU A 134 11.11 -1.64 25.41
C LEU A 134 9.73 -1.02 25.51
N LEU A 135 9.02 -0.89 24.39
CA LEU A 135 7.65 -0.39 24.37
C LEU A 135 6.71 -1.29 25.17
N GLN A 136 6.91 -2.60 25.20
CA GLN A 136 6.09 -3.53 25.99
C GLN A 136 6.48 -3.57 27.48
N SER A 137 7.73 -3.27 27.81
CA SER A 137 8.24 -3.27 29.18
C SER A 137 7.60 -2.21 30.10
N ARG A 138 7.94 -2.23 31.39
CA ARG A 138 7.57 -1.16 32.35
C ARG A 138 8.07 0.22 31.91
N ALA A 139 9.23 0.29 31.26
CA ALA A 139 9.81 1.55 30.78
C ALA A 139 8.95 2.21 29.69
N GLY A 140 8.25 1.40 28.88
CA GLY A 140 7.38 1.87 27.81
C GLY A 140 6.03 2.41 28.26
N LYS A 141 5.69 2.40 29.56
CA LYS A 141 4.36 2.81 30.07
C LYS A 141 3.96 4.21 29.58
N ALA A 142 4.86 5.18 29.67
CA ALA A 142 4.60 6.55 29.22
C ALA A 142 4.38 6.64 27.70
N ALA A 143 5.17 5.87 26.92
CA ALA A 143 5.03 5.82 25.47
C ALA A 143 3.71 5.20 25.02
N ARG A 144 3.28 4.09 25.66
CA ARG A 144 1.97 3.48 25.38
C ARG A 144 0.82 4.42 25.77
N HIS A 145 0.92 5.13 26.89
CA HIS A 145 -0.06 6.13 27.29
C HIS A 145 -0.14 7.27 26.27
N TYR A 146 1.00 7.82 25.84
CA TYR A 146 1.06 8.85 24.80
C TYR A 146 0.46 8.36 23.48
N ALA A 147 0.79 7.15 23.04
CA ALA A 147 0.26 6.57 21.80
C ALA A 147 -1.27 6.41 21.86
N ARG A 148 -1.82 5.96 23.01
CA ARG A 148 -3.27 5.88 23.22
C ARG A 148 -3.93 7.26 23.26
N SER A 149 -3.28 8.28 23.83
CA SER A 149 -3.81 9.65 23.78
C SER A 149 -3.80 10.25 22.37
N ARG A 150 -3.11 9.64 21.40
CA ARG A 150 -3.20 9.96 19.97
C ARG A 150 -4.32 9.19 19.24
N GLY A 151 -5.10 8.39 19.99
CA GLY A 151 -6.25 7.64 19.51
C GLY A 151 -5.94 6.20 19.08
N TRP A 152 -4.70 5.74 19.12
CA TRP A 152 -4.34 4.44 18.55
C TRP A 152 -4.62 3.26 19.50
N GLN A 153 -5.09 2.17 18.91
CA GLN A 153 -5.41 0.92 19.60
C GLN A 153 -4.13 0.12 19.91
N ASP A 154 -4.21 -0.76 20.90
CA ASP A 154 -3.04 -1.54 21.34
C ASP A 154 -2.43 -2.39 20.20
N ASN A 155 -3.24 -2.93 19.30
CA ASN A 155 -2.73 -3.68 18.14
C ASN A 155 -1.86 -2.80 17.23
N THR A 156 -2.35 -1.61 16.87
CA THR A 156 -1.61 -0.61 16.08
C THR A 156 -0.31 -0.22 16.79
N ILE A 157 -0.38 0.02 18.10
CA ILE A 157 0.79 0.35 18.92
C ILE A 157 1.82 -0.77 18.88
N HIS A 158 1.40 -2.03 19.01
CA HIS A 158 2.31 -3.17 18.98
C HIS A 158 2.96 -3.38 17.61
N HIS A 159 2.21 -3.19 16.53
CA HIS A 159 2.69 -3.50 15.18
C HIS A 159 3.64 -2.41 14.62
N PHE A 160 3.32 -1.15 14.88
CA PHE A 160 3.95 0.00 14.20
C PHE A 160 4.93 0.80 15.05
N LEU A 161 4.91 0.63 16.37
CA LEU A 161 5.62 1.51 17.29
C LEU A 161 6.65 0.76 18.14
N GLY A 162 7.67 1.51 18.56
CA GLY A 162 8.65 1.14 19.56
C GLY A 162 8.88 2.30 20.54
N TYR A 163 9.75 2.10 21.54
CA TYR A 163 10.12 3.13 22.50
C TYR A 163 11.62 3.19 22.72
N SER A 164 12.20 4.39 22.61
CA SER A 164 13.60 4.62 22.94
C SER A 164 13.74 5.12 24.38
N ARG A 165 14.51 4.38 25.20
CA ARG A 165 15.06 4.85 26.48
C ARG A 165 16.56 5.16 26.39
N GLY A 166 17.05 5.33 25.16
CA GLY A 166 18.46 5.17 24.84
C GLY A 166 18.94 3.72 25.05
N GLN A 167 20.27 3.54 25.03
CA GLN A 167 20.97 2.27 25.21
C GLN A 167 20.96 1.32 24.00
N LEU A 168 20.56 1.77 22.81
CA LEU A 168 20.61 0.95 21.61
C LEU A 168 22.04 0.49 21.32
N ARG A 169 23.03 1.39 21.41
CA ARG A 169 24.44 1.02 21.24
C ARG A 169 24.85 -0.19 22.09
N ARG A 170 24.50 -0.16 23.38
CA ARG A 170 24.84 -1.24 24.31
C ARG A 170 24.12 -2.54 23.94
N ALA A 171 22.84 -2.46 23.56
CA ALA A 171 22.07 -3.62 23.13
C ALA A 171 22.67 -4.27 21.88
N LEU A 172 23.04 -3.47 20.88
CA LEU A 172 23.70 -3.93 19.66
C LEU A 172 25.06 -4.58 19.96
N GLN A 173 25.86 -3.99 20.85
CA GLN A 173 27.13 -4.60 21.29
C GLN A 173 26.94 -5.94 22.00
N THR A 174 25.93 -6.06 22.87
CA THR A 174 25.60 -7.32 23.55
C THR A 174 25.19 -8.40 22.56
N GLN A 175 24.54 -8.03 21.46
CA GLN A 175 24.18 -8.92 20.36
C GLN A 175 25.31 -9.10 19.33
N GLN A 176 26.53 -8.64 19.63
CA GLN A 176 27.71 -8.76 18.76
C GLN A 176 27.51 -8.17 17.35
N VAL A 177 26.67 -7.13 17.25
CA VAL A 177 26.48 -6.38 16.00
C VAL A 177 27.70 -5.50 15.72
N ASP A 178 28.15 -5.50 14.46
CA ASP A 178 29.13 -4.52 14.00
C ASP A 178 28.54 -3.10 14.07
N LEU A 179 29.11 -2.28 14.95
CA LEU A 179 28.64 -0.90 15.14
C LEU A 179 28.84 -0.04 13.89
N LYS A 180 29.76 -0.40 12.98
CA LYS A 180 29.89 0.30 11.70
C LYS A 180 28.62 0.17 10.87
N ALA A 181 28.04 -1.03 10.79
CA ALA A 181 26.76 -1.26 10.11
C ALA A 181 25.61 -0.47 10.78
N ALA A 182 25.64 -0.28 12.11
CA ALA A 182 24.68 0.54 12.84
C ALA A 182 24.84 2.05 12.56
N VAL A 183 26.07 2.53 12.38
CA VAL A 183 26.37 3.91 11.94
C VAL A 183 25.92 4.11 10.49
N GLU A 184 26.21 3.18 9.58
CA GLU A 184 25.79 3.22 8.18
C GLU A 184 24.25 3.20 8.04
N ALA A 185 23.57 2.42 8.87
CA ALA A 185 22.10 2.42 8.96
C ALA A 185 21.53 3.70 9.60
N GLY A 186 22.39 4.58 10.15
CA GLY A 186 22.02 5.83 10.81
C GLY A 186 21.43 5.67 12.21
N LEU A 187 21.54 4.49 12.82
CA LEU A 187 21.05 4.17 14.17
C LEU A 187 21.95 4.74 15.27
N LEU A 188 23.25 4.83 14.98
CA LEU A 188 24.25 5.47 15.82
C LEU A 188 24.82 6.69 15.09
N ARG A 189 25.19 7.70 15.86
CA ARG A 189 25.89 8.90 15.38
C ARG A 189 27.17 9.10 16.15
N GLU A 190 28.20 9.54 15.47
CA GLU A 190 29.46 9.95 16.09
C GLU A 190 29.36 11.42 16.53
N ARG A 191 29.83 11.70 17.73
CA ARG A 191 29.98 13.07 18.26
C ARG A 191 31.36 13.62 17.91
N ALA A 192 31.55 14.93 18.10
CA ALA A 192 32.83 15.60 17.86
C ALA A 192 33.99 15.02 18.71
N ASP A 193 33.69 14.37 19.83
CA ASP A 193 34.66 13.69 20.71
C ASP A 193 34.91 12.22 20.31
N GLY A 194 34.40 11.77 19.16
CA GLY A 194 34.50 10.39 18.66
C GLY A 194 33.55 9.39 19.34
N GLN A 195 32.71 9.83 20.29
CA GLN A 195 31.78 8.92 20.95
C GLN A 195 30.58 8.58 20.06
N LEU A 196 30.31 7.29 19.90
CA LEU A 196 29.07 6.80 19.30
C LEU A 196 27.91 6.90 20.29
N VAL A 197 26.84 7.56 19.88
CA VAL A 197 25.59 7.69 20.66
C VAL A 197 24.38 7.34 19.81
N ASP A 198 23.28 6.99 20.46
CA ASP A 198 22.03 6.67 19.78
C ASP A 198 21.53 7.87 18.95
N ALA A 199 21.06 7.60 17.73
CA ALA A 199 20.50 8.61 16.83
C ALA A 199 19.12 9.09 17.30
N ILE A 200 18.29 8.18 17.81
CA ILE A 200 17.01 8.46 18.48
C ILE A 200 17.22 8.49 19.99
N PRO A 201 17.15 9.66 20.65
CA PRO A 201 17.40 9.80 22.07
C PRO A 201 16.36 9.08 22.94
N THR A 202 16.63 9.04 24.25
CA THR A 202 15.64 8.61 25.25
C THR A 202 14.39 9.50 25.24
N GLY A 203 13.23 8.91 25.55
CA GLY A 203 11.96 9.65 25.64
C GLY A 203 11.27 9.85 24.30
N TYR A 204 11.56 8.99 23.31
CA TYR A 204 10.95 9.04 21.99
C TYR A 204 10.11 7.79 21.73
N LEU A 205 8.90 7.99 21.22
CA LEU A 205 8.17 6.97 20.47
C LEU A 205 8.91 6.74 19.14
N VAL A 206 9.08 5.48 18.73
CA VAL A 206 9.79 5.12 17.50
C VAL A 206 8.79 4.57 16.49
N TYR A 207 8.65 5.19 15.33
CA TYR A 207 7.89 4.62 14.21
C TYR A 207 8.76 3.62 13.45
N LEU A 208 8.18 2.44 13.19
CA LEU A 208 8.85 1.34 12.48
C LEU A 208 8.44 1.37 11.01
N HIS A 209 9.30 1.90 10.13
CA HIS A 209 8.95 2.00 8.72
C HIS A 209 9.24 0.67 8.04
N ARG A 210 8.22 0.12 7.39
CA ARG A 210 8.28 -1.15 6.66
C ARG A 210 8.18 -0.89 5.16
N THR A 211 8.80 -1.76 4.38
CA THR A 211 8.47 -1.88 2.95
C THR A 211 7.05 -2.47 2.80
N PRO A 212 6.44 -2.40 1.60
CA PRO A 212 5.18 -3.11 1.34
C PRO A 212 5.25 -4.61 1.66
N GLY A 213 6.43 -5.24 1.53
CA GLY A 213 6.67 -6.64 1.92
C GLY A 213 7.01 -6.86 3.40
N GLY A 214 6.73 -5.89 4.28
CA GLY A 214 6.83 -6.05 5.75
C GLY A 214 8.22 -5.87 6.38
N ARG A 215 9.29 -5.78 5.57
CA ARG A 215 10.67 -5.64 6.07
C ARG A 215 10.94 -4.23 6.63
N ILE A 216 11.60 -4.14 7.79
CA ILE A 216 12.05 -2.85 8.34
C ILE A 216 13.05 -2.20 7.38
N CYS A 217 12.76 -0.97 6.96
CA CYS A 217 13.58 -0.21 6.02
C CYS A 217 14.07 1.13 6.57
N TYR A 218 13.46 1.63 7.66
CA TYR A 218 13.82 2.88 8.30
C TYR A 218 13.18 2.98 9.68
N LEU A 219 13.67 3.88 10.53
CA LEU A 219 13.04 4.23 11.81
C LEU A 219 12.96 5.75 11.95
N SER A 220 12.00 6.26 12.70
CA SER A 220 11.97 7.66 13.08
C SER A 220 11.41 7.83 14.48
N GLY A 221 11.71 8.95 15.13
CA GLY A 221 11.36 9.24 16.50
C GLY A 221 10.42 10.42 16.64
N ARG A 222 9.46 10.33 17.56
CA ARG A 222 8.65 11.44 18.06
C ARG A 222 8.87 11.58 19.56
N ALA A 223 9.27 12.77 20.02
CA ALA A 223 9.43 13.03 21.45
C ALA A 223 8.08 12.89 22.16
N LEU A 224 8.05 12.21 23.31
CA LEU A 224 6.85 12.11 24.14
C LEU A 224 6.49 13.47 24.77
N HIS A 225 7.53 14.21 25.18
CA HIS A 225 7.42 15.55 25.75
C HIS A 225 8.54 16.42 25.15
N SER A 226 8.16 17.48 24.42
CA SER A 226 9.11 18.48 23.92
C SER A 226 8.37 19.73 23.50
N ASP A 227 8.66 20.84 24.19
CA ASP A 227 8.13 22.16 23.83
C ASP A 227 8.95 22.81 22.70
N GLU A 228 10.22 22.41 22.55
CA GLU A 228 11.10 22.86 21.46
C GLU A 228 10.72 22.19 20.12
N PRO A 229 10.33 22.94 19.07
CA PRO A 229 9.94 22.39 17.77
C PRO A 229 11.02 21.51 17.13
N ALA A 230 12.29 21.93 17.22
CA ALA A 230 13.43 21.22 16.63
C ALA A 230 13.69 19.84 17.25
N ARG A 231 13.16 19.56 18.44
CA ARG A 231 13.32 18.28 19.15
C ARG A 231 12.09 17.38 19.04
N LYS A 232 10.97 17.86 18.48
CA LYS A 232 9.73 17.08 18.37
C LYS A 232 9.91 15.82 17.53
N ALA A 233 10.67 15.88 16.44
CA ALA A 233 10.91 14.76 15.54
C ALA A 233 12.40 14.43 15.41
N ARG A 234 12.72 13.14 15.23
CA ARG A 234 14.08 12.66 15.01
C ARG A 234 14.12 11.67 13.86
N ASN A 235 14.88 11.99 12.82
CA ASN A 235 15.12 11.10 11.69
C ASN A 235 16.53 10.50 11.79
N LEU A 236 16.71 9.27 11.28
CA LEU A 236 18.05 8.71 11.11
C LEU A 236 18.79 9.49 10.03
N ALA A 237 20.12 9.46 10.06
CA ALA A 237 20.96 10.09 9.04
C ALA A 237 20.81 9.43 7.65
N ALA A 238 20.32 8.19 7.60
CA ALA A 238 20.01 7.50 6.36
C ALA A 238 18.87 8.19 5.57
N PRO A 239 18.82 8.01 4.23
CA PRO A 239 17.74 8.57 3.41
C PRO A 239 16.37 8.15 3.94
N LYS A 240 15.50 9.13 4.16
CA LYS A 240 14.13 8.90 4.65
C LYS A 240 13.39 7.91 3.76
N ARG A 241 12.54 7.09 4.39
CA ARG A 241 11.66 6.14 3.70
C ARG A 241 10.21 6.43 4.05
N LEU A 242 9.32 6.13 3.11
CA LEU A 242 7.89 6.13 3.32
C LEU A 242 7.52 5.22 4.50
N PHE A 243 6.42 5.55 5.18
CA PHE A 243 5.86 4.74 6.25
C PHE A 243 4.56 4.10 5.75
N PHE A 244 4.59 2.79 5.49
CA PHE A 244 3.43 2.04 5.02
C PHE A 244 2.66 1.44 6.19
N THR A 245 1.33 1.55 6.13
CA THR A 245 0.41 0.79 6.97
C THR A 245 -0.19 -0.34 6.11
N PRO A 246 0.37 -1.57 6.17
CA PRO A 246 -0.23 -2.69 5.47
C PRO A 246 -1.63 -2.95 6.07
N HIS A 247 -2.57 -3.28 5.19
CA HIS A 247 -3.91 -3.74 5.53
C HIS A 247 -4.10 -5.09 4.83
N THR A 248 -5.00 -5.94 5.35
CA THR A 248 -5.33 -7.25 4.75
C THR A 248 -5.98 -7.16 3.37
N SER A 249 -6.25 -5.95 2.88
CA SER A 249 -6.83 -5.70 1.56
C SER A 249 -5.79 -5.92 0.46
N SER A 250 -6.24 -6.37 -0.71
CA SER A 250 -5.39 -6.62 -1.88
C SER A 250 -4.54 -5.40 -2.25
N ALA A 251 -3.40 -5.62 -2.92
CA ALA A 251 -2.55 -4.53 -3.43
C ALA A 251 -3.34 -3.51 -4.27
N ASP A 252 -4.44 -3.96 -4.88
CA ASP A 252 -5.36 -3.21 -5.73
C ASP A 252 -6.41 -2.39 -4.96
N SER A 253 -6.38 -2.33 -3.63
CA SER A 253 -7.29 -1.47 -2.86
C SER A 253 -6.85 0.01 -2.86
N PRO A 254 -7.76 0.97 -2.60
CA PRO A 254 -7.41 2.38 -2.53
C PRO A 254 -6.33 2.68 -1.49
N LEU A 255 -5.46 3.63 -1.80
CA LEU A 255 -4.34 4.03 -0.94
C LEU A 255 -4.40 5.52 -0.63
N VAL A 256 -4.35 5.85 0.66
CA VAL A 256 -4.30 7.23 1.15
C VAL A 256 -2.86 7.65 1.41
N ILE A 257 -2.41 8.70 0.73
CA ILE A 257 -1.08 9.29 0.89
C ILE A 257 -1.22 10.50 1.80
N VAL A 258 -0.48 10.49 2.91
CA VAL A 258 -0.52 11.53 3.95
C VAL A 258 0.86 12.09 4.26
N GLU A 259 0.93 13.19 5.01
CA GLU A 259 2.19 13.85 5.32
C GLU A 259 3.00 13.09 6.38
N GLY A 260 2.37 12.72 7.50
CA GLY A 260 3.04 12.17 8.68
C GLY A 260 2.60 10.76 9.07
N GLN A 261 3.45 10.06 9.83
CA GLN A 261 3.17 8.71 10.31
C GLN A 261 1.93 8.67 11.20
N ALA A 262 1.68 9.74 11.97
CA ALA A 262 0.54 9.84 12.86
C ALA A 262 -0.80 9.83 12.09
N ASP A 263 -0.84 10.53 10.95
CA ASP A 263 -2.00 10.54 10.05
C ASP A 263 -2.19 9.17 9.42
N ALA A 264 -1.10 8.53 8.98
CA ALA A 264 -1.18 7.20 8.38
C ALA A 264 -1.70 6.16 9.37
N LEU A 265 -1.27 6.23 10.64
CA LEU A 265 -1.83 5.39 11.69
C LEU A 265 -3.30 5.68 11.97
N SER A 266 -3.74 6.93 11.87
CA SER A 266 -5.16 7.28 12.07
C SER A 266 -6.04 6.76 10.95
N VAL A 267 -5.58 6.87 9.71
CA VAL A 267 -6.22 6.26 8.54
C VAL A 267 -6.26 4.73 8.68
N HIS A 268 -5.22 4.13 9.25
CA HIS A 268 -5.21 2.70 9.57
C HIS A 268 -6.26 2.33 10.64
N GLU A 269 -6.45 3.14 11.69
CA GLU A 269 -7.53 2.94 12.68
C GLU A 269 -8.93 2.97 12.05
N TRP A 270 -9.10 3.71 10.95
CA TRP A 270 -10.32 3.70 10.15
C TRP A 270 -10.42 2.54 9.13
N GLY A 271 -9.51 1.57 9.17
CA GLY A 271 -9.55 0.39 8.32
C GLY A 271 -9.21 0.68 6.86
N ARG A 272 -8.32 1.66 6.61
CA ARG A 272 -7.87 2.05 5.28
C ARG A 272 -6.36 1.91 5.17
N ARG A 273 -5.88 1.65 3.95
CA ARG A 273 -4.44 1.63 3.67
C ARG A 273 -3.92 3.05 3.58
N ALA A 274 -2.83 3.32 4.28
CA ALA A 274 -2.16 4.60 4.20
C ALA A 274 -0.65 4.47 4.04
N VAL A 275 -0.07 5.50 3.42
CA VAL A 275 1.36 5.71 3.34
C VAL A 275 1.70 7.15 3.72
N ALA A 276 2.63 7.33 4.65
CA ALA A 276 3.12 8.66 4.98
C ALA A 276 4.41 9.02 4.25
N LEU A 277 4.46 10.23 3.70
CA LEU A 277 5.62 10.79 3.01
C LEU A 277 6.79 11.07 3.95
N CYS A 278 6.50 11.41 5.21
CA CYS A 278 7.51 11.67 6.25
C CYS A 278 8.51 12.78 5.88
N GLY A 279 8.09 13.74 5.05
CA GLY A 279 8.99 14.75 4.47
C GLY A 279 10.10 14.16 3.60
N SER A 280 9.84 13.04 2.91
CA SER A 280 10.67 12.50 1.83
C SER A 280 10.15 12.96 0.46
N SER A 281 11.06 13.16 -0.47
CA SER A 281 10.72 13.32 -1.89
C SER A 281 10.41 11.94 -2.47
N LEU A 282 9.34 11.83 -3.27
CA LEU A 282 9.01 10.58 -3.95
C LEU A 282 10.09 10.28 -4.99
N ARG A 283 10.72 9.10 -4.88
CA ARG A 283 11.63 8.58 -5.92
C ARG A 283 10.79 7.87 -6.99
N ALA A 284 11.35 7.70 -8.19
CA ALA A 284 10.68 6.99 -9.28
C ALA A 284 10.15 5.59 -8.86
N GLN A 285 10.91 4.85 -8.06
CA GLN A 285 10.46 3.54 -7.54
C GLN A 285 9.30 3.66 -6.54
N ASP A 286 9.27 4.73 -5.74
CA ASP A 286 8.16 4.98 -4.82
C ASP A 286 6.90 5.30 -5.64
N VAL A 287 6.99 6.19 -6.63
CA VAL A 287 5.88 6.53 -7.54
C VAL A 287 5.33 5.27 -8.23
N SER A 288 6.21 4.47 -8.84
CA SER A 288 5.83 3.20 -9.48
C SER A 288 5.14 2.24 -8.51
N THR A 289 5.59 2.18 -7.25
CA THR A 289 4.97 1.36 -6.21
C THR A 289 3.59 1.85 -5.83
N LEU A 290 3.41 3.16 -5.69
CA LEU A 290 2.15 3.78 -5.31
C LEU A 290 1.10 3.65 -6.43
N ARG A 291 1.49 3.91 -7.68
CA ARG A 291 0.65 3.81 -8.89
C ARG A 291 0.10 2.40 -9.18
N ARG A 292 0.55 1.35 -8.46
CA ARG A 292 -0.08 0.02 -8.52
C ARG A 292 -1.43 -0.07 -7.82
N SER A 293 -1.79 0.90 -6.98
CA SER A 293 -3.09 0.92 -6.29
C SER A 293 -4.18 1.34 -7.28
N SER A 294 -5.39 0.76 -7.18
CA SER A 294 -6.51 1.11 -8.08
C SER A 294 -6.92 2.57 -7.99
N THR A 295 -6.78 3.18 -6.82
CA THR A 295 -7.10 4.59 -6.59
C THR A 295 -6.11 5.18 -5.59
N LEU A 296 -5.62 6.38 -5.90
CA LEU A 296 -4.76 7.15 -5.03
C LEU A 296 -5.52 8.34 -4.48
N PHE A 297 -5.49 8.49 -3.16
CA PHE A 297 -5.97 9.67 -2.45
C PHE A 297 -4.78 10.43 -1.89
N LEU A 298 -4.73 11.74 -2.08
CA LEU A 298 -3.71 12.61 -1.53
C LEU A 298 -4.35 13.50 -0.46
N ALA A 299 -4.11 13.18 0.81
CA ALA A 299 -4.67 13.86 1.99
C ALA A 299 -3.53 14.51 2.78
N LEU A 300 -3.15 15.72 2.36
CA LEU A 300 -2.06 16.49 2.99
C LEU A 300 -2.61 17.53 3.96
N ASP A 301 -1.76 18.01 4.85
CA ASP A 301 -2.05 19.13 5.75
C ASP A 301 -2.49 20.37 4.94
N ALA A 302 -3.31 21.22 5.55
CA ALA A 302 -3.93 22.38 4.89
C ALA A 302 -2.92 23.39 4.31
N ASP A 303 -1.66 23.39 4.76
CA ASP A 303 -0.59 24.28 4.30
C ASP A 303 0.31 23.66 3.21
N ALA A 304 -0.05 22.50 2.66
CA ALA A 304 0.77 21.79 1.68
C ALA A 304 1.05 22.60 0.40
N GLY A 305 0.11 23.46 -0.03
CA GLY A 305 0.28 24.41 -1.14
C GLY A 305 0.99 23.81 -2.38
N ARG A 306 2.15 24.35 -2.75
CA ARG A 306 2.95 23.88 -3.91
C ARG A 306 3.39 22.41 -3.84
N ARG A 307 3.46 21.84 -2.65
CA ARG A 307 3.85 20.44 -2.47
C ARG A 307 2.74 19.50 -2.96
N LEU A 308 1.47 19.89 -2.77
CA LEU A 308 0.32 19.15 -3.26
C LEU A 308 0.39 19.01 -4.78
N SER A 309 0.52 20.12 -5.51
CA SER A 309 0.59 20.10 -6.97
C SER A 309 1.80 19.31 -7.49
N THR A 310 2.97 19.46 -6.86
CA THR A 310 4.18 18.69 -7.21
C THR A 310 3.95 17.18 -7.07
N LEU A 311 3.35 16.74 -5.97
CA LEU A 311 3.09 15.32 -5.70
C LEU A 311 1.98 14.78 -6.61
N ALA A 312 0.90 15.53 -6.79
CA ALA A 312 -0.22 15.13 -7.65
C ALA A 312 0.24 14.93 -9.11
N SER A 313 1.06 15.85 -9.63
CA SER A 313 1.67 15.68 -10.96
C SER A 313 2.59 14.46 -11.05
N GLN A 314 3.36 14.13 -10.01
CA GLN A 314 4.18 12.91 -9.98
C GLN A 314 3.34 11.63 -9.91
N LEU A 315 2.23 11.66 -9.16
CA LEU A 315 1.38 10.49 -8.92
C LEU A 315 0.41 10.22 -10.06
N GLY A 316 0.03 11.26 -10.80
CA GLY A 316 -0.76 11.18 -12.03
C GLY A 316 -2.12 11.89 -11.92
N PRO A 317 -2.74 12.21 -13.08
CA PRO A 317 -3.91 13.07 -13.20
C PRO A 317 -5.17 12.58 -12.47
N LEU A 318 -5.29 11.27 -12.27
CA LEU A 318 -6.42 10.63 -11.57
C LEU A 318 -6.24 10.53 -10.04
N THR A 319 -5.12 11.03 -9.50
CA THR A 319 -4.93 11.12 -8.05
C THR A 319 -6.00 12.03 -7.46
N ARG A 320 -6.80 11.53 -6.53
CA ARG A 320 -7.90 12.28 -5.92
C ARG A 320 -7.37 13.12 -4.77
N ILE A 321 -7.65 14.41 -4.80
CA ILE A 321 -7.20 15.38 -3.80
C ILE A 321 -8.25 15.44 -2.69
N VAL A 322 -7.87 15.01 -1.50
CA VAL A 322 -8.76 15.00 -0.34
C VAL A 322 -8.72 16.39 0.31
N PRO A 323 -9.85 17.07 0.47
CA PRO A 323 -9.88 18.36 1.15
C PRO A 323 -9.48 18.18 2.63
N PRO A 324 -8.74 19.13 3.22
CA PRO A 324 -8.43 19.08 4.64
C PRO A 324 -9.73 19.23 5.46
N PRO A 325 -9.87 18.53 6.60
CA PRO A 325 -11.04 18.68 7.46
C PRO A 325 -11.11 20.11 8.05
N ASP A 326 -12.26 20.77 7.91
CA ASP A 326 -12.45 22.21 8.22
C ASP A 326 -12.10 22.62 9.65
N THR A 327 -12.15 21.69 10.61
CA THR A 327 -12.09 21.98 12.05
C THR A 327 -10.76 21.65 12.72
N VAL A 328 -9.82 21.01 12.01
CA VAL A 328 -8.62 20.44 12.61
C VAL A 328 -7.42 20.54 11.68
N LYS A 329 -6.23 20.55 12.27
CA LYS A 329 -4.98 20.75 11.54
C LYS A 329 -4.63 19.60 10.59
N ASP A 330 -4.80 18.37 11.06
CA ASP A 330 -4.35 17.15 10.40
C ASP A 330 -5.31 15.98 10.72
N LEU A 331 -5.19 14.87 9.98
CA LEU A 331 -6.09 13.71 10.14
C LEU A 331 -5.96 13.08 11.52
N ASN A 332 -4.77 13.07 12.12
CA ASN A 332 -4.62 12.54 13.47
C ASN A 332 -5.31 13.43 14.52
N ALA A 333 -5.30 14.74 14.37
CA ALA A 333 -6.09 15.65 15.20
C ALA A 333 -7.58 15.41 15.02
N TRP A 334 -8.05 15.14 13.80
CA TRP A 334 -9.43 14.76 13.54
C TRP A 334 -9.83 13.47 14.23
N HIS A 335 -8.97 12.45 14.14
CA HIS A 335 -9.14 11.18 14.82
C HIS A 335 -9.20 11.34 16.35
N GLN A 336 -8.32 12.16 16.93
CA GLN A 336 -8.37 12.50 18.37
C GLN A 336 -9.64 13.24 18.78
N ALA A 337 -10.25 14.00 17.86
CA ALA A 337 -11.53 14.67 18.09
C ALA A 337 -12.74 13.72 17.98
N GLY A 338 -12.54 12.45 17.65
CA GLY A 338 -13.58 11.42 17.63
C GLY A 338 -14.16 11.12 16.25
N ALA A 339 -13.53 11.59 15.17
CA ALA A 339 -13.98 11.29 13.81
C ALA A 339 -13.99 9.77 13.53
N SER A 340 -15.08 9.33 12.91
CA SER A 340 -15.36 7.93 12.57
C SER A 340 -14.84 7.55 11.18
N ALA A 341 -14.73 6.25 10.92
CA ALA A 341 -14.37 5.74 9.60
C ALA A 341 -15.38 6.17 8.52
N ALA A 342 -16.67 6.25 8.87
CA ALA A 342 -17.72 6.69 7.94
C ALA A 342 -17.59 8.17 7.56
N GLU A 343 -17.22 9.04 8.51
CA GLU A 343 -16.93 10.45 8.21
C GLU A 343 -15.69 10.58 7.33
N PHE A 344 -14.66 9.76 7.58
CA PHE A 344 -13.48 9.72 6.73
C PHE A 344 -13.80 9.24 5.30
N ASP A 345 -14.62 8.20 5.15
CA ASP A 345 -15.08 7.74 3.83
C ASP A 345 -15.87 8.83 3.09
N ALA A 346 -16.77 9.54 3.78
CA ALA A 346 -17.50 10.66 3.21
C ALA A 346 -16.58 11.81 2.77
N LEU A 347 -15.42 11.99 3.43
CA LEU A 347 -14.39 12.95 3.01
C LEU A 347 -13.66 12.46 1.75
N LEU A 348 -13.38 11.16 1.64
CA LEU A 348 -12.79 10.57 0.43
C LEU A 348 -13.74 10.65 -0.78
N ASP A 349 -15.05 10.50 -0.56
CA ASP A 349 -16.05 10.59 -1.63
C ASP A 349 -16.10 11.99 -2.27
N GLN A 350 -15.81 13.04 -1.48
CA GLN A 350 -15.70 14.42 -1.94
C GLN A 350 -14.40 14.72 -2.68
N ALA A 351 -13.42 13.81 -2.66
CA ALA A 351 -12.12 14.05 -3.27
C ALA A 351 -12.22 14.06 -4.81
N GLU A 352 -11.81 15.15 -5.43
CA GLU A 352 -11.82 15.29 -6.89
C GLU A 352 -10.45 14.92 -7.47
N PRO A 353 -10.39 14.35 -8.69
CA PRO A 353 -9.14 14.11 -9.39
C PRO A 353 -8.33 15.40 -9.55
N TRP A 354 -7.00 15.29 -9.48
CA TRP A 354 -6.06 16.39 -9.68
C TRP A 354 -6.34 17.17 -10.97
N ILE A 355 -6.68 16.46 -12.05
CA ILE A 355 -7.00 17.09 -13.34
C ILE A 355 -8.23 18.03 -13.27
N GLU A 356 -9.20 17.77 -12.41
CA GLU A 356 -10.35 18.67 -12.19
C GLU A 356 -9.93 19.95 -11.46
N GLN A 357 -8.98 19.84 -10.53
CA GLN A 357 -8.39 21.01 -9.89
C GLN A 357 -7.56 21.82 -10.90
N GLN A 358 -6.75 21.17 -11.74
CA GLN A 358 -6.02 21.85 -12.81
C GLN A 358 -6.96 22.59 -13.76
N LEU A 359 -8.09 21.98 -14.14
CA LEU A 359 -9.12 22.65 -14.94
C LEU A 359 -9.62 23.93 -14.26
N ARG A 360 -9.90 23.93 -12.96
CA ARG A 360 -10.32 25.16 -12.27
C ARG A 360 -9.21 26.21 -12.20
N GLU A 361 -7.97 25.78 -11.94
CA GLU A 361 -6.82 26.67 -11.86
C GLU A 361 -6.53 27.36 -13.20
N VAL A 362 -6.66 26.64 -14.32
CA VAL A 362 -6.52 27.19 -15.68
C VAL A 362 -7.69 28.12 -16.03
N ALA A 363 -8.90 27.85 -15.52
CA ALA A 363 -10.08 28.67 -15.78
C ALA A 363 -10.06 30.03 -15.07
N ALA A 364 -9.38 30.13 -13.93
CA ALA A 364 -9.41 31.32 -13.06
C ALA A 364 -8.79 32.60 -13.67
N PRO A 365 -7.57 32.59 -14.24
CA PRO A 365 -6.95 33.81 -14.78
C PRO A 365 -7.47 34.17 -16.19
N PRO A 366 -7.23 35.40 -16.70
CA PRO A 366 -7.56 35.80 -18.07
C PRO A 366 -6.84 34.93 -19.12
N LEU A 367 -7.42 34.78 -20.33
CA LEU A 367 -6.92 33.89 -21.40
C LEU A 367 -5.41 34.03 -21.69
N TRP A 368 -4.86 35.25 -21.69
CA TRP A 368 -3.45 35.52 -21.99
C TRP A 368 -2.47 35.06 -20.91
N GLN A 369 -2.95 34.66 -19.72
CA GLN A 369 -2.16 34.10 -18.63
C GLN A 369 -2.29 32.56 -18.52
N ARG A 370 -3.06 31.92 -19.40
CA ARG A 370 -3.38 30.48 -19.29
C ARG A 370 -2.34 29.56 -19.93
N ALA A 371 -1.33 30.09 -20.64
CA ALA A 371 -0.41 29.30 -21.45
C ALA A 371 0.27 28.16 -20.67
N ASP A 372 0.95 28.49 -19.55
CA ASP A 372 1.65 27.51 -18.71
C ASP A 372 0.69 26.47 -18.12
N GLY A 373 -0.51 26.92 -17.73
CA GLY A 373 -1.54 26.05 -17.18
C GLY A 373 -2.12 25.08 -18.22
N LEU A 374 -2.31 25.53 -19.46
CA LEU A 374 -2.72 24.69 -20.58
C LEU A 374 -1.64 23.66 -20.94
N GLU A 375 -0.36 24.02 -20.88
CA GLU A 375 0.74 23.07 -21.10
C GLU A 375 0.74 21.95 -20.05
N ALA A 376 0.64 22.31 -18.76
CA ALA A 376 0.57 21.34 -17.67
C ALA A 376 -0.68 20.44 -17.78
N LEU A 377 -1.81 21.01 -18.22
CA LEU A 377 -3.04 20.27 -18.46
C LEU A 377 -2.92 19.33 -19.66
N ALA A 378 -2.25 19.73 -20.74
CA ALA A 378 -2.00 18.87 -21.90
C ALA A 378 -1.18 17.62 -21.52
N LEU A 379 -0.13 17.79 -20.73
CA LEU A 379 0.65 16.67 -20.19
C LEU A 379 -0.23 15.74 -19.33
N SER A 380 -1.07 16.32 -18.47
CA SER A 380 -1.97 15.56 -17.59
C SER A 380 -3.03 14.79 -18.40
N VAL A 381 -3.57 15.39 -19.46
CA VAL A 381 -4.45 14.72 -20.42
C VAL A 381 -3.71 13.59 -21.13
N SER A 382 -2.47 13.78 -21.59
CA SER A 382 -1.73 12.70 -22.27
C SER A 382 -1.45 11.47 -21.39
N GLU A 383 -1.47 11.63 -20.07
CA GLU A 383 -1.31 10.53 -19.10
C GLU A 383 -2.63 9.79 -18.78
N LEU A 384 -3.78 10.31 -19.22
CA LEU A 384 -5.07 9.67 -19.00
C LEU A 384 -5.29 8.45 -19.91
N PRO A 385 -6.16 7.50 -19.53
CA PRO A 385 -6.75 6.55 -20.46
C PRO A 385 -7.42 7.29 -21.64
N LEU A 386 -7.27 6.78 -22.87
CA LEU A 386 -7.72 7.43 -24.11
C LEU A 386 -9.17 7.93 -24.09
N LEU A 387 -10.08 7.14 -23.50
CA LEU A 387 -11.48 7.54 -23.39
C LEU A 387 -11.70 8.76 -22.50
N LEU A 388 -10.89 8.91 -21.45
CA LEU A 388 -10.87 10.14 -20.68
C LEU A 388 -10.15 11.25 -21.44
N GLN A 389 -9.12 10.95 -22.24
CA GLN A 389 -8.45 11.96 -23.06
C GLN A 389 -9.44 12.67 -23.98
N GLU A 390 -10.26 11.94 -24.74
CA GLU A 390 -11.24 12.54 -25.66
C GLU A 390 -12.27 13.41 -24.94
N SER A 391 -12.81 12.92 -23.82
CA SER A 391 -13.78 13.67 -23.01
C SER A 391 -13.19 14.96 -22.45
N TYR A 392 -11.96 14.89 -21.91
CA TYR A 392 -11.29 16.06 -21.35
C TYR A 392 -10.84 17.02 -22.45
N LEU A 393 -10.33 16.52 -23.59
CA LEU A 393 -10.00 17.33 -24.76
C LEU A 393 -11.21 18.13 -25.24
N GLN A 394 -12.37 17.47 -25.37
CA GLN A 394 -13.60 18.12 -25.82
C GLN A 394 -14.03 19.22 -24.84
N ARG A 395 -14.12 18.90 -23.55
CA ARG A 395 -14.49 19.84 -22.49
C ARG A 395 -13.53 21.04 -22.42
N ILE A 396 -12.22 20.80 -22.50
CA ILE A 396 -11.20 21.87 -22.51
C ILE A 396 -11.35 22.76 -23.75
N CYS A 397 -11.60 22.19 -24.93
CA CYS A 397 -11.79 23.00 -26.13
C CYS A 397 -13.04 23.89 -26.02
N ASP A 398 -14.14 23.34 -25.48
CA ASP A 398 -15.43 24.01 -25.34
C ASP A 398 -15.38 25.10 -24.26
N ASP A 399 -14.92 24.77 -23.05
CA ASP A 399 -14.87 25.67 -21.89
C ASP A 399 -13.94 26.88 -22.12
N TYR A 400 -12.88 26.69 -22.90
CA TYR A 400 -11.84 27.70 -23.11
C TYR A 400 -11.92 28.42 -24.46
N ARG A 401 -12.89 28.04 -25.31
CA ARG A 401 -13.09 28.59 -26.67
C ARG A 401 -11.77 28.69 -27.44
N LEU A 402 -10.91 27.68 -27.28
CA LEU A 402 -9.61 27.65 -27.93
C LEU A 402 -9.85 27.51 -29.44
N ALA A 403 -9.63 28.58 -30.20
CA ALA A 403 -9.71 28.56 -31.66
C ALA A 403 -8.76 27.51 -32.29
N GLY A 404 -7.75 27.06 -31.53
CA GLY A 404 -6.76 26.06 -31.91
C GLY A 404 -6.97 24.70 -31.26
N ARG A 405 -8.16 24.08 -31.42
CA ARG A 405 -8.40 22.66 -31.09
C ARG A 405 -7.27 21.76 -31.56
N HIS A 406 -6.79 22.01 -32.79
CA HIS A 406 -5.68 21.32 -33.41
C HIS A 406 -4.33 21.54 -32.70
N ALA A 407 -4.05 22.74 -32.19
CA ALA A 407 -2.79 23.04 -31.50
C ALA A 407 -2.72 22.39 -30.12
N PHE A 408 -3.84 22.36 -29.37
CA PHE A 408 -3.91 21.65 -28.09
C PHE A 408 -3.87 20.13 -28.28
N GLN A 409 -4.57 19.60 -29.28
CA GLN A 409 -4.47 18.19 -29.68
C GLN A 409 -3.03 17.83 -30.11
N GLN A 410 -2.35 18.70 -30.86
CA GLN A 410 -0.95 18.52 -31.21
C GLN A 410 -0.02 18.54 -29.99
N ALA A 411 -0.28 19.42 -29.01
CA ALA A 411 0.48 19.44 -27.76
C ALA A 411 0.29 18.13 -26.98
N VAL A 412 -0.96 17.67 -26.78
CA VAL A 412 -1.26 16.38 -26.13
C VAL A 412 -0.60 15.22 -26.89
N ALA A 413 -0.68 15.20 -28.22
CA ALA A 413 -0.03 14.19 -29.06
C ALA A 413 1.50 14.27 -29.03
N ALA A 414 2.09 15.45 -28.82
CA ALA A 414 3.53 15.65 -28.69
C ALA A 414 4.07 15.19 -27.33
N TYR A 415 3.26 15.26 -26.27
CA TYR A 415 3.58 14.72 -24.95
C TYR A 415 3.25 13.24 -24.80
N ALA A 416 2.34 12.71 -25.60
CA ALA A 416 2.08 11.28 -25.69
C ALA A 416 3.38 10.57 -26.08
N ALA A 417 4.00 9.86 -25.14
CA ALA A 417 5.16 9.04 -25.42
C ALA A 417 4.83 8.06 -26.57
N PRO A 418 5.78 7.76 -27.47
CA PRO A 418 5.61 6.77 -28.52
C PRO A 418 5.66 5.36 -27.90
N THR A 419 4.62 4.99 -27.17
CA THR A 419 4.36 3.64 -26.66
C THR A 419 2.86 3.37 -26.66
N MET A 420 2.15 3.82 -27.69
CA MET A 420 0.81 3.29 -27.92
C MET A 420 0.94 1.84 -28.39
N PRO A 421 0.20 0.90 -27.78
CA PRO A 421 0.23 -0.49 -28.18
C PRO A 421 -0.20 -0.63 -29.64
N GLN A 422 0.54 -1.38 -30.45
CA GLN A 422 0.15 -1.66 -31.82
C GLN A 422 -1.04 -2.63 -31.82
N VAL A 423 -2.17 -2.19 -32.35
CA VAL A 423 -3.40 -2.98 -32.43
C VAL A 423 -3.58 -3.54 -33.84
N ALA A 424 -3.94 -4.82 -33.93
CA ALA A 424 -4.29 -5.48 -35.19
C ALA A 424 -5.41 -6.51 -35.00
N ARG A 425 -6.11 -6.85 -36.09
CA ARG A 425 -6.95 -8.05 -36.17
C ARG A 425 -6.11 -9.22 -36.66
N HIS A 426 -6.16 -10.35 -35.96
CA HIS A 426 -5.55 -11.60 -36.43
C HIS A 426 -6.50 -12.77 -36.17
N ALA A 427 -6.79 -13.56 -37.21
CA ALA A 427 -7.71 -14.68 -37.15
C ALA A 427 -9.06 -14.34 -36.48
N ASN A 428 -9.63 -13.15 -36.73
CA ASN A 428 -10.88 -12.69 -36.10
C ASN A 428 -10.82 -12.54 -34.55
N GLY A 429 -9.62 -12.44 -33.97
CA GLY A 429 -9.36 -12.00 -32.61
C GLY A 429 -8.57 -10.69 -32.59
N ILE A 430 -8.42 -10.10 -31.39
CA ILE A 430 -7.69 -8.84 -31.20
C ILE A 430 -6.25 -9.12 -30.76
N VAL A 431 -5.30 -8.46 -31.42
CA VAL A 431 -3.87 -8.51 -31.12
C VAL A 431 -3.39 -7.14 -30.68
N VAL A 432 -2.62 -7.09 -29.60
CA VAL A 432 -2.00 -5.89 -29.03
C VAL A 432 -0.52 -6.17 -28.82
N ASP A 433 0.36 -5.37 -29.44
CA ASP A 433 1.82 -5.54 -29.45
C ASP A 433 2.28 -6.96 -29.81
N GLY A 434 1.61 -7.56 -30.79
CA GLY A 434 1.89 -8.93 -31.25
C GLY A 434 1.35 -10.04 -30.34
N ARG A 435 0.74 -9.72 -29.19
CA ARG A 435 0.06 -10.67 -28.30
C ARG A 435 -1.42 -10.74 -28.63
N GLN A 436 -1.95 -11.94 -28.90
CA GLN A 436 -3.40 -12.13 -29.02
C GLN A 436 -4.05 -12.04 -27.64
N ILE A 437 -4.91 -11.04 -27.45
CA ILE A 437 -5.55 -10.74 -26.17
C ILE A 437 -6.97 -11.28 -26.07
N SER A 438 -7.61 -11.62 -27.20
CA SER A 438 -8.97 -12.17 -27.23
C SER A 438 -9.17 -13.25 -28.30
N ASN A 439 -10.16 -14.12 -28.10
CA ASN A 439 -10.66 -15.07 -29.11
C ASN A 439 -11.92 -14.53 -29.84
N PHE A 440 -12.14 -13.22 -29.78
CA PHE A 440 -13.23 -12.54 -30.44
C PHE A 440 -12.77 -11.18 -30.94
N ALA A 441 -13.42 -10.67 -31.97
CA ALA A 441 -13.29 -9.30 -32.40
C ALA A 441 -14.66 -8.64 -32.34
N CYS A 442 -14.69 -7.34 -32.05
CA CYS A 442 -15.91 -6.58 -32.09
C CYS A 442 -15.64 -5.15 -32.51
N GLU A 443 -16.72 -4.50 -32.93
CA GLU A 443 -16.72 -3.12 -33.39
C GLU A 443 -17.88 -2.34 -32.77
N ILE A 444 -17.65 -1.05 -32.58
CA ILE A 444 -18.68 -0.10 -32.18
C ILE A 444 -19.50 0.26 -33.42
N ILE A 445 -20.76 -0.13 -33.43
CA ILE A 445 -21.66 0.12 -34.56
C ILE A 445 -22.57 1.33 -34.35
N ASN A 446 -22.71 1.78 -33.11
CA ASN A 446 -23.50 2.97 -32.78
C ASN A 446 -23.04 3.58 -31.44
N GLU A 447 -23.06 4.91 -31.36
CA GLU A 447 -22.85 5.68 -30.14
C GLU A 447 -24.00 6.67 -29.97
N ALA A 448 -24.64 6.66 -28.80
CA ALA A 448 -25.76 7.54 -28.48
C ALA A 448 -25.64 8.09 -27.06
N ILE A 449 -26.26 9.24 -26.80
CA ILE A 449 -26.41 9.80 -25.46
C ILE A 449 -27.86 9.56 -25.05
N ASP A 450 -28.08 8.96 -23.88
CA ASP A 450 -29.43 8.73 -23.38
C ASP A 450 -30.02 9.96 -22.66
N GLU A 451 -31.28 9.84 -22.23
CA GLU A 451 -32.03 10.94 -21.58
C GLU A 451 -31.39 11.41 -20.26
N SER A 452 -30.51 10.61 -19.65
CA SER A 452 -29.76 10.97 -18.45
C SER A 452 -28.44 11.69 -18.74
N GLY A 453 -28.07 11.81 -20.02
CA GLY A 453 -26.78 12.33 -20.46
C GLY A 453 -25.66 11.28 -20.46
N GLU A 454 -25.97 10.00 -20.22
CA GLU A 454 -24.99 8.91 -20.23
C GLU A 454 -24.70 8.45 -21.67
N ARG A 455 -23.41 8.37 -22.04
CA ARG A 455 -23.00 7.80 -23.32
C ARG A 455 -23.16 6.29 -23.33
N ARG A 456 -23.80 5.77 -24.37
CA ARG A 456 -24.01 4.34 -24.62
C ARG A 456 -23.45 3.92 -25.97
N LEU A 457 -22.79 2.77 -25.97
CA LEU A 457 -22.15 2.15 -27.12
C LEU A 457 -22.89 0.86 -27.46
N THR A 458 -23.21 0.67 -28.74
CA THR A 458 -23.68 -0.62 -29.26
C THR A 458 -22.54 -1.33 -29.95
N LEU A 459 -22.27 -2.57 -29.55
CA LEU A 459 -21.19 -3.40 -30.06
C LEU A 459 -21.73 -4.57 -30.87
N ARG A 460 -21.03 -4.91 -31.95
CA ARG A 460 -21.23 -6.14 -32.72
C ARG A 460 -19.95 -6.96 -32.72
N GLY A 461 -20.05 -8.25 -32.39
CA GLY A 461 -18.88 -9.12 -32.25
C GLY A 461 -18.99 -10.43 -33.02
N HIS A 462 -17.86 -11.11 -33.17
CA HIS A 462 -17.75 -12.48 -33.66
C HIS A 462 -16.56 -13.19 -33.02
N LEU A 463 -16.63 -14.51 -32.89
CA LEU A 463 -15.52 -15.35 -32.40
C LEU A 463 -14.45 -15.55 -33.49
N THR A 464 -13.25 -16.00 -33.09
CA THR A 464 -12.15 -16.39 -33.99
C THR A 464 -12.61 -17.35 -35.10
N GLY A 465 -13.57 -18.24 -34.79
CA GLY A 465 -14.19 -19.18 -35.73
C GLY A 465 -15.21 -18.57 -36.71
N GLY A 466 -15.46 -17.26 -36.66
CA GLY A 466 -16.42 -16.54 -37.50
C GLY A 466 -17.87 -16.59 -37.02
N GLU A 467 -18.13 -17.26 -35.89
CA GLU A 467 -19.47 -17.31 -35.31
C GLU A 467 -19.89 -15.93 -34.76
N PRO A 468 -21.07 -15.41 -35.12
CA PRO A 468 -21.53 -14.10 -34.65
C PRO A 468 -21.89 -14.14 -33.16
N LEU A 469 -21.61 -13.04 -32.46
CA LEU A 469 -22.00 -12.80 -31.08
C LEU A 469 -23.21 -11.85 -31.04
N PRO A 470 -24.11 -11.97 -30.04
CA PRO A 470 -25.27 -11.09 -29.95
C PRO A 470 -24.82 -9.64 -29.75
N GLU A 471 -25.54 -8.69 -30.36
CA GLU A 471 -25.27 -7.28 -30.13
C GLU A 471 -25.50 -6.92 -28.65
N CYS A 472 -24.63 -6.08 -28.10
CA CYS A 472 -24.76 -5.61 -26.73
C CYS A 472 -24.64 -4.09 -26.66
N ALA A 473 -25.43 -3.49 -25.76
CA ALA A 473 -25.41 -2.06 -25.48
C ALA A 473 -24.86 -1.83 -24.07
N LEU A 474 -23.87 -0.97 -23.95
CA LEU A 474 -23.14 -0.72 -22.70
C LEU A 474 -23.05 0.78 -22.45
N SER A 475 -23.10 1.19 -21.18
CA SER A 475 -22.65 2.53 -20.83
C SER A 475 -21.14 2.64 -21.05
N LEU A 476 -20.65 3.87 -21.27
CA LEU A 476 -19.22 4.12 -21.42
C LEU A 476 -18.41 3.63 -20.21
N GLY A 477 -18.95 3.76 -19.00
CA GLY A 477 -18.33 3.28 -17.77
C GLY A 477 -18.14 1.76 -17.75
N HIS A 478 -19.18 0.99 -18.11
CA HIS A 478 -19.11 -0.47 -18.17
C HIS A 478 -18.22 -0.97 -19.31
N PHE A 479 -18.23 -0.28 -20.46
CA PHE A 479 -17.36 -0.60 -21.59
C PHE A 479 -15.87 -0.52 -21.23
N LEU A 480 -15.52 0.43 -20.37
CA LEU A 480 -14.14 0.73 -19.96
C LEU A 480 -13.57 -0.18 -18.88
N ASN A 481 -14.39 -0.47 -17.88
CA ASN A 481 -13.89 -0.91 -16.58
C ASN A 481 -14.36 -2.31 -16.19
N ASP A 482 -15.37 -2.84 -16.88
CA ASP A 482 -15.96 -4.13 -16.55
C ASP A 482 -15.62 -5.19 -17.59
N PRO A 483 -15.54 -6.47 -17.20
CA PRO A 483 -15.44 -7.60 -18.12
C PRO A 483 -16.79 -7.87 -18.81
N TRP A 484 -17.34 -6.87 -19.47
CA TRP A 484 -18.69 -6.86 -20.04
C TRP A 484 -18.92 -8.00 -21.04
N TRP A 485 -17.88 -8.49 -21.72
CA TRP A 485 -17.98 -9.62 -22.66
C TRP A 485 -18.38 -10.92 -21.95
N LEU A 486 -18.05 -11.09 -20.66
CA LEU A 486 -18.50 -12.25 -19.88
C LEU A 486 -20.00 -12.16 -19.62
N GLN A 487 -20.53 -10.96 -19.37
CA GLN A 487 -21.95 -10.74 -19.13
C GLN A 487 -22.75 -10.79 -20.43
N ALA A 488 -22.23 -10.19 -21.51
CA ALA A 488 -22.90 -10.08 -22.80
C ALA A 488 -22.79 -11.36 -23.64
N TRP A 489 -21.63 -12.03 -23.63
CA TRP A 489 -21.30 -13.13 -24.54
C TRP A 489 -20.93 -14.44 -23.83
N GLY A 490 -20.90 -14.43 -22.49
CA GLY A 490 -20.63 -15.62 -21.68
C GLY A 490 -19.19 -16.11 -21.80
N HIS A 491 -18.95 -17.32 -21.27
CA HIS A 491 -17.62 -17.94 -21.21
C HIS A 491 -17.00 -18.32 -22.56
N ARG A 492 -17.73 -18.13 -23.66
CA ARG A 492 -17.23 -18.40 -25.02
C ARG A 492 -16.33 -17.28 -25.54
N ALA A 493 -16.57 -16.05 -25.07
CA ALA A 493 -15.73 -14.89 -25.31
C ALA A 493 -14.63 -14.83 -24.24
N LEU A 494 -13.40 -15.13 -24.64
CA LEU A 494 -12.22 -15.16 -23.79
C LEU A 494 -11.35 -13.94 -24.07
N CYS A 495 -10.93 -13.29 -22.99
CA CYS A 495 -9.94 -12.22 -22.98
C CYS A 495 -8.88 -12.56 -21.94
N THR A 496 -7.60 -12.50 -22.31
CA THR A 496 -6.46 -12.93 -21.47
C THR A 496 -5.80 -11.78 -20.72
N LEU A 497 -6.42 -10.59 -20.73
CA LEU A 497 -5.94 -9.40 -20.04
C LEU A 497 -6.18 -9.49 -18.54
N ALA A 498 -5.22 -8.99 -17.75
CA ALA A 498 -5.44 -8.79 -16.32
C ALA A 498 -6.49 -7.68 -16.06
N PRO A 499 -7.12 -7.61 -14.88
CA PRO A 499 -8.13 -6.58 -14.58
C PRO A 499 -7.66 -5.14 -14.81
N HIS A 500 -6.41 -4.83 -14.45
CA HIS A 500 -5.81 -3.51 -14.66
C HIS A 500 -5.42 -3.22 -16.13
N GLU A 501 -5.50 -4.24 -17.00
CA GLU A 501 -5.22 -4.14 -18.43
C GLU A 501 -6.52 -4.08 -19.27
N GLN A 502 -7.72 -4.16 -18.66
CA GLN A 502 -8.98 -4.24 -19.41
C GLN A 502 -9.23 -3.05 -20.34
N TRP A 503 -8.69 -1.87 -19.98
CA TRP A 503 -8.68 -0.70 -20.84
C TRP A 503 -8.00 -0.94 -22.20
N LEU A 504 -7.06 -1.90 -22.31
CA LEU A 504 -6.40 -2.28 -23.57
C LEU A 504 -7.39 -2.94 -24.54
N LEU A 505 -8.36 -3.70 -24.04
CA LEU A 505 -9.41 -4.27 -24.89
C LEU A 505 -10.30 -3.17 -25.45
N ALA A 506 -10.73 -2.23 -24.59
CA ALA A 506 -11.53 -1.09 -25.01
C ALA A 506 -10.78 -0.24 -26.05
N HIS A 507 -9.50 0.07 -25.79
CA HIS A 507 -8.63 0.76 -26.75
C HIS A 507 -8.54 0.03 -28.09
N ALA A 508 -8.29 -1.28 -28.05
CA ALA A 508 -8.13 -2.06 -29.26
C ALA A 508 -9.41 -2.16 -30.08
N ILE A 509 -10.58 -2.31 -29.43
CA ILE A 509 -11.88 -2.29 -30.10
C ILE A 509 -12.09 -0.94 -30.79
N GLN A 510 -11.75 0.17 -30.14
CA GLN A 510 -11.90 1.50 -30.72
C GLN A 510 -11.02 1.70 -31.95
N VAL A 511 -9.74 1.37 -31.86
CA VAL A 511 -8.81 1.45 -32.99
C VAL A 511 -9.27 0.58 -34.16
N LEU A 512 -9.95 -0.53 -33.87
CA LEU A 512 -10.43 -1.46 -34.90
C LEU A 512 -11.86 -1.19 -35.38
N SER A 513 -12.57 -0.22 -34.79
CA SER A 513 -13.94 0.18 -35.15
C SER A 513 -13.99 1.37 -36.12
N THR A 514 -12.85 2.03 -36.35
CA THR A 514 -12.69 3.16 -37.28
C THR A 514 -12.61 2.75 -38.73
#